data_AF-A0A0D3A0E5-F1
#
_entry.id   AF-A0A0D3A0E5-F1
#
_cell.length_a   1.000
_cell.length_b   1.000
_cell.length_c   1.000
_cell.angle_alpha   90.00
_cell.angle_beta   90.00
_cell.angle_gamma   90.00
#
_symmetry.space_group_name_H-M   'P 1'
#
loop_
_entity.id
_entity.type
_entity.pdbx_description
1 polymer ?
#
loop_
_entity_poly.entity_id
_entity_poly.type
_entity_poly.pdbx_seq_one_letter_code
_entity_poly.pdbx_strand_id
1 'polypeptide(L)'
;MLEGISKLSGFARIIDQAKAVTIFIYAHHKTLSMMRAYAKRDIVRPGATRFATCFLTLHSLYEKKAQLKNMFGSDEWHDCKHSKSSALL
;
A
#
# COMPACT_ATOMS: atom_id res chain seq x y z
N MET A 1 11.97 17.73 9.69
CA MET A 1 11.41 16.83 10.72
C MET A 1 11.05 15.44 10.16
N LEU A 2 10.04 15.30 9.30
CA LEU A 2 9.62 13.98 8.77
C LEU A 2 10.73 13.22 8.02
N GLU A 3 11.59 13.93 7.30
CA GLU A 3 12.76 13.32 6.65
C GLU A 3 13.71 12.64 7.65
N GLY A 4 13.97 13.27 8.80
CA GLY A 4 14.83 12.69 9.83
C GLY A 4 14.21 11.41 10.41
N ILE A 5 12.90 11.45 10.70
CA ILE A 5 12.14 10.30 11.20
C ILE A 5 12.16 9.15 10.18
N SER A 6 11.99 9.45 8.89
CA SER A 6 11.98 8.41 7.84
C SER A 6 13.30 7.64 7.71
N LYS A 7 14.41 8.20 8.20
CA LYS A 7 15.75 7.59 8.12
C LYS A 7 16.07 6.69 9.34
N LEU A 8 15.25 6.71 10.39
CA LEU A 8 15.40 5.81 11.52
C LEU A 8 15.15 4.37 11.06
N SER A 9 16.03 3.43 11.43
CA SER A 9 16.03 2.05 10.91
C SER A 9 14.67 1.35 10.99
N GLY A 10 13.95 1.52 12.10
CA GLY A 10 12.60 0.98 12.27
C GLY A 10 11.57 1.58 11.30
N PHE A 11 11.64 2.89 11.05
CA PHE A 11 10.73 3.58 10.13
C PHE A 11 11.08 3.32 8.67
N ALA A 12 12.37 3.31 8.32
CA ALA A 12 12.82 3.03 6.96
C ALA A 12 12.28 1.69 6.45
N ARG A 13 12.40 0.63 7.26
CA ARG A 13 11.85 -0.69 6.93
C ARG A 13 10.33 -0.67 6.72
N ILE A 14 9.59 0.02 7.58
CA ILE A 14 8.13 0.13 7.46
C ILE A 14 7.74 0.91 6.20
N ILE A 15 8.45 1.99 5.89
CA ILE A 15 8.23 2.80 4.69
C ILE A 15 8.45 1.96 3.43
N ASP A 16 9.50 1.14 3.40
CA ASP A 16 9.79 0.32 2.22
C ASP A 16 8.76 -0.81 2.04
N GLN A 17 8.30 -1.44 3.12
CA GLN A 17 7.19 -2.39 3.07
C GLN A 17 5.89 -1.73 2.59
N ALA A 18 5.59 -0.51 3.04
CA ALA A 18 4.42 0.23 2.59
C ALA A 18 4.51 0.59 1.10
N LYS A 19 5.68 1.07 0.65
CA LYS A 19 5.93 1.33 -0.78
C LYS A 19 5.71 0.07 -1.61
N ALA A 20 6.30 -1.05 -1.20
CA ALA A 20 6.15 -2.34 -1.86
C ALA A 20 4.68 -2.72 -2.07
N VAL A 21 3.86 -2.67 -1.00
CA VAL A 21 2.42 -2.96 -1.08
C VAL A 21 1.72 -1.99 -2.02
N THR A 22 2.00 -0.68 -1.92
CA THR A 22 1.35 0.32 -2.78
C THR A 22 1.75 0.17 -4.24
N ILE A 23 3.03 -0.04 -4.55
CA ILE A 23 3.51 -0.27 -5.92
C ILE A 23 2.81 -1.48 -6.50
N PHE A 24 2.78 -2.60 -5.77
CA PHE A 24 2.12 -3.82 -6.22
C PHE A 24 0.63 -3.60 -6.53
N ILE A 25 -0.10 -2.95 -5.62
CA ILE A 25 -1.54 -2.70 -5.81
C ILE A 25 -1.77 -1.83 -7.05
N TYR A 26 -0.99 -0.76 -7.24
CA TYR A 26 -1.18 0.20 -8.33
C TYR A 26 -0.56 -0.25 -9.66
N ALA A 27 0.33 -1.24 -9.67
CA ALA A 27 1.02 -1.71 -10.89
C ALA A 27 0.11 -2.46 -11.87
N HIS A 28 -1.03 -3.00 -11.42
CA HIS A 28 -1.93 -3.79 -12.27
C HIS A 28 -3.38 -3.32 -12.16
N HIS A 29 -4.08 -3.23 -13.30
CA HIS A 29 -5.48 -2.80 -13.34
C HIS A 29 -6.39 -3.66 -12.46
N LYS A 30 -6.18 -4.99 -12.42
CA LYS A 30 -7.01 -5.91 -11.63
C LYS A 30 -6.79 -5.74 -10.12
N THR A 31 -5.54 -5.58 -9.67
CA THR A 31 -5.23 -5.35 -8.24
C THR A 31 -5.70 -3.97 -7.78
N LEU A 32 -5.56 -2.95 -8.63
CA LEU A 32 -6.07 -1.60 -8.38
C LEU A 32 -7.60 -1.57 -8.29
N SER A 33 -8.27 -2.26 -9.22
CA SER A 33 -9.73 -2.38 -9.24
C SER A 33 -10.25 -3.09 -7.98
N MET A 34 -9.64 -4.21 -7.59
CA MET A 34 -9.97 -4.89 -6.33
C MET A 34 -9.76 -3.98 -5.12
N MET A 35 -8.61 -3.31 -5.01
CA MET A 35 -8.37 -2.39 -3.89
C MET A 35 -9.45 -1.31 -3.79
N ARG A 36 -9.88 -0.74 -4.92
CA ARG A 36 -10.95 0.26 -4.94
C ARG A 36 -12.30 -0.31 -4.51
N ALA A 37 -12.61 -1.56 -4.86
CA ALA A 37 -13.83 -2.24 -4.42
C ALA A 37 -13.85 -2.47 -2.90
N TYR A 38 -12.73 -2.92 -2.31
CA TYR A 38 -12.65 -3.22 -0.88
C TYR A 38 -12.43 -1.98 0.00
N ALA A 39 -11.53 -1.07 -0.40
CA ALA A 39 -11.11 0.06 0.42
C ALA A 39 -11.83 1.39 0.10
N LYS A 40 -12.63 1.44 -0.98
CA LYS A 40 -13.49 2.56 -1.42
C LYS A 40 -12.81 3.92 -1.68
N ARG A 41 -11.52 4.07 -1.38
CA ARG A 41 -10.69 5.27 -1.56
C ARG A 41 -9.27 4.87 -1.89
N ASP A 42 -8.55 5.74 -2.58
CA ASP A 42 -7.13 5.54 -2.85
C ASP A 42 -6.30 5.45 -1.55
N ILE A 43 -5.20 4.69 -1.63
CA ILE A 43 -4.26 4.53 -0.53
C ILE A 43 -3.32 5.73 -0.47
N VAL A 44 -2.74 6.10 -1.62
CA VAL A 44 -1.77 7.20 -1.70
C VAL A 44 -2.48 8.53 -1.43
N ARG A 45 -1.93 9.32 -0.51
CA ARG A 45 -2.45 10.65 -0.15
C ARG A 45 -1.37 11.69 -0.41
N PRO A 46 -1.54 12.56 -1.43
CA PRO A 46 -0.58 13.62 -1.73
C PRO A 46 -0.42 14.57 -0.55
N GLY A 47 0.83 14.93 -0.24
CA GLY A 47 1.16 15.99 0.70
C GLY A 47 2.14 16.99 0.06
N ALA A 48 2.36 18.13 0.72
CA ALA A 48 3.22 19.20 0.20
C ALA A 48 4.68 18.78 -0.05
N THR A 49 5.15 17.68 0.57
CA THR A 49 6.47 17.11 0.33
C THR A 49 6.38 15.60 0.11
N ARG A 50 7.41 15.00 -0.50
CA ARG A 50 7.51 13.54 -0.62
C ARG A 50 7.47 12.82 0.74
N PHE A 51 8.03 13.44 1.79
CA PHE A 51 8.01 12.90 3.14
C PHE A 51 6.60 12.94 3.74
N ALA A 52 5.90 14.07 3.60
CA ALA A 52 4.49 14.17 4.00
C ALA A 52 3.64 13.12 3.28
N THR A 53 3.84 12.96 1.96
CA THR A 53 3.17 11.92 1.16
C THR A 53 3.43 10.52 1.71
N CYS A 54 4.66 10.19 2.10
CA CYS A 54 4.99 8.89 2.70
C CYS A 54 4.20 8.65 4.00
N PHE A 55 4.20 9.61 4.92
CA PHE A 55 3.50 9.45 6.21
C PHE A 55 1.98 9.45 6.07
N LEU A 56 1.41 10.26 5.17
CA LEU A 56 -0.02 10.23 4.86
C LEU A 56 -0.43 8.90 4.21
N THR A 57 0.42 8.33 3.37
CA THR A 57 0.20 7.01 2.76
C THR A 57 0.27 5.90 3.82
N LEU A 58 1.24 5.96 4.75
CA LEU A 58 1.31 5.04 5.89
C LEU A 58 0.05 5.10 6.77
N HIS A 59 -0.42 6.31 7.09
CA HIS A 59 -1.66 6.49 7.85
C HIS A 59 -2.87 5.91 7.09
N SER A 60 -2.95 6.16 5.78
CA SER A 60 -4.02 5.63 4.93
C SER A 60 -4.01 4.10 4.86
N LEU A 61 -2.84 3.46 4.81
CA LEU A 61 -2.69 2.00 4.90
C LEU A 61 -3.17 1.47 6.25
N TYR A 62 -2.83 2.17 7.34
CA TYR A 62 -3.27 1.80 8.69
C TYR A 62 -4.80 1.86 8.82
N GLU A 63 -5.42 2.96 8.36
CA GLU A 63 -6.89 3.11 8.37
C GLU A 63 -7.60 2.04 7.52
N LYS A 64 -6.96 1.59 6.44
CA LYS A 64 -7.52 0.59 5.50
C LYS A 64 -7.09 -0.84 5.80
N LYS A 65 -6.39 -1.09 6.91
CA LYS A 65 -5.75 -2.38 7.20
C LYS A 65 -6.73 -3.55 7.15
N ALA A 66 -7.93 -3.39 7.71
CA ALA A 66 -8.94 -4.45 7.72
C ALA A 66 -9.46 -4.75 6.30
N GLN A 67 -9.75 -3.73 5.52
CA GLN A 67 -10.23 -3.85 4.14
C GLN A 67 -9.19 -4.50 3.24
N LEU A 68 -7.92 -4.11 3.38
CA LEU A 68 -6.82 -4.71 2.62
C LEU A 68 -6.58 -6.17 3.01
N LYS A 69 -6.69 -6.52 4.31
CA LYS A 69 -6.65 -7.91 4.74
C LYS A 69 -7.79 -8.74 4.14
N ASN A 70 -9.01 -8.19 4.11
CA ASN A 70 -10.15 -8.86 3.50
C ASN A 70 -9.96 -9.03 1.98
N MET A 71 -9.36 -8.04 1.30
CA MET A 71 -9.00 -8.15 -0.11
C MET A 71 -7.99 -9.28 -0.34
N PHE A 72 -6.88 -9.31 0.41
CA PHE A 72 -5.84 -10.34 0.24
C PHE A 72 -6.24 -11.73 0.73
N GLY A 73 -7.36 -11.85 1.45
CA GLY A 73 -7.92 -13.12 1.89
C GLY A 73 -9.18 -13.54 1.13
N SER A 74 -9.55 -12.85 0.04
CA SER A 74 -10.74 -13.19 -0.73
C SER A 74 -10.46 -14.21 -1.82
N ASP A 75 -11.50 -14.95 -2.22
CA ASP A 75 -11.42 -15.87 -3.37
C ASP A 75 -11.05 -15.11 -4.65
N GLU A 76 -11.59 -13.89 -4.84
CA GLU A 76 -11.23 -13.04 -5.99
C GLU A 76 -9.72 -12.75 -6.05
N TRP A 77 -9.09 -12.56 -4.89
CA TRP A 77 -7.63 -12.42 -4.83
C TRP A 77 -6.94 -13.74 -5.15
N HIS A 78 -7.38 -14.86 -4.58
CA HIS A 78 -6.75 -16.16 -4.84
C HIS A 78 -6.83 -16.59 -6.32
N ASP A 79 -7.92 -16.23 -7.01
CA ASP A 79 -8.11 -16.45 -8.44
C ASP A 79 -7.37 -15.43 -9.32
N CYS A 80 -6.86 -14.34 -8.74
CA CYS A 80 -6.10 -13.34 -9.46
C CYS A 80 -4.73 -13.90 -9.87
N LYS A 81 -4.37 -13.79 -11.16
CA LYS A 81 -3.03 -14.18 -11.67
C LYS A 81 -1.86 -13.53 -10.93
N HIS A 82 -2.09 -12.37 -10.30
CA HIS A 82 -1.07 -11.63 -9.56
C HIS A 82 -0.87 -12.13 -8.12
N SER A 83 -1.73 -13.02 -7.60
CA SER A 83 -1.62 -13.54 -6.23
C SER A 83 -0.42 -14.45 -6.00
N LYS A 84 0.08 -15.06 -7.08
CA LYS A 84 1.26 -15.92 -7.10
C LYS A 84 2.49 -15.20 -7.63
N SER A 85 2.35 -13.92 -7.97
CA SER A 85 3.47 -13.11 -8.46
C SER A 85 4.35 -12.74 -7.27
N SER A 86 5.62 -13.16 -7.29
CA SER A 86 6.65 -12.41 -6.59
C SER A 86 6.76 -11.08 -7.34
N ALA A 87 6.00 -10.07 -6.91
CA ALA A 87 6.21 -8.73 -7.40
C ALA A 87 7.71 -8.44 -7.27
N LEU A 88 8.39 -8.21 -8.40
CA LEU A 88 9.78 -7.80 -8.44
C LEU A 88 9.88 -6.52 -7.61
N LEU A 89 10.32 -6.69 -6.38
CA LEU A 89 10.89 -5.66 -5.52
C LEU A 89 12.40 -5.88 -5.55
#